data_AF-A0A179H2T1-F1
#
_entry.id   AF-A0A179H2T1-F1
#
_cell.length_a   1.000
_cell.length_b   1.000
_cell.length_c   1.000
_cell.angle_alpha   90.00
_cell.angle_beta   90.00
_cell.angle_gamma   90.00
#
_symmetry.space_group_name_H-M   'P 1'
#
loop_
_entity.id
_entity.type
_entity.pdbx_description
1 polymer ?
#
loop_
_entity_poly.entity_id
_entity_poly.type
_entity_poly.pdbx_seq_one_letter_code
_entity_poly.pdbx_strand_id
1 'polypeptide(L)'
;MASANALRSLIRPVIPVAPRIHPVVLARAPFTTSSVLAAAPPPTIKSRRDLPKKTKKTYKKKANIVAVKKPNPGERKAFRKRIQLSNNSALPVQGLDELSAEALANHESKGKMFAIPDQVVDQLRALEAFKTTQTWNLFRRPHFLVREETVEMMRKLQDSKTNKEAFKCVLTGSRLSGKSMALLQAMSHALLDGWVVFHIPEGQDLTNGNTEYSPVADTADPMQFAQPVYCLKLLQNIYKANKPVLEKLQLQNDWSKMTNLKQGATLADLALSAKESEYAWPTLNALWTELTLPGRPPVLFTLDGLAHINKISEYRDPSFNEVHAHDLVLVRMFVDALSGKTKLPNGGAIIAATSENNSHHHPSQELVLSQLEAGQAGKEVPKPDPYERKYDERVYDALKNSFVMRLEGVSKEEGRALMEYWGASGLVRDVLNLRTVSEKWALGGHGNVGEMERVALMTMRM
;
A
#
# COMPACT_ATOMS: atom_id res chain seq x y z
N MET A 1 74.82 2.60 -0.63
CA MET A 1 75.10 3.06 -2.00
C MET A 1 73.92 3.93 -2.43
N ALA A 2 73.96 5.27 -2.30
CA ALA A 2 74.50 6.23 -3.29
C ALA A 2 73.96 5.92 -4.71
N SER A 3 73.29 6.77 -5.47
CA SER A 3 73.27 8.25 -5.62
C SER A 3 72.09 8.62 -6.55
N ALA A 4 71.30 9.67 -6.27
CA ALA A 4 71.41 11.06 -6.75
C ALA A 4 70.54 11.45 -7.99
N ASN A 5 69.74 12.48 -7.73
CA ASN A 5 68.97 13.41 -8.56
C ASN A 5 69.48 13.75 -9.98
N ALA A 6 68.55 14.07 -10.89
CA ALA A 6 68.69 15.21 -11.82
C ALA A 6 67.35 15.74 -12.36
N LEU A 7 67.07 17.01 -12.03
CA LEU A 7 66.08 17.90 -12.65
C LEU A 7 66.65 18.48 -13.96
N ARG A 8 65.90 18.41 -15.07
CA ARG A 8 65.92 19.26 -16.29
C ARG A 8 64.93 18.58 -17.28
N SER A 9 63.98 19.21 -17.94
CA SER A 9 63.94 20.56 -18.53
C SER A 9 62.50 20.92 -18.89
N LEU A 10 62.06 22.11 -18.46
CA LEU A 10 60.90 22.82 -18.98
C LEU A 10 61.18 23.27 -20.43
N ILE A 11 60.49 22.71 -21.42
CA ILE A 11 60.41 23.30 -22.77
C ILE A 11 58.95 23.18 -23.25
N ARG A 12 58.32 24.34 -23.47
CA ARG A 12 56.96 24.46 -24.05
C ARG A 12 57.00 24.06 -25.54
N PRO A 13 56.01 23.32 -26.05
CA PRO A 13 55.87 23.11 -27.49
C PRO A 13 55.40 24.41 -28.18
N VAL A 14 56.14 24.84 -29.20
CA VAL A 14 55.82 25.95 -30.09
C VAL A 14 54.76 25.49 -31.10
N ILE A 15 53.64 26.21 -31.18
CA ILE A 15 52.56 25.95 -32.14
C ILE A 15 52.95 26.57 -33.50
N PRO A 16 52.88 25.83 -34.62
CA PRO A 16 53.15 26.40 -35.94
C PRO A 16 52.03 27.37 -36.36
N VAL A 17 52.45 28.52 -36.91
CA VAL A 17 51.58 29.59 -37.41
C VAL A 17 50.84 29.09 -38.66
N ALA A 18 49.51 29.07 -38.62
CA ALA A 18 48.67 28.73 -39.76
C ALA A 18 48.76 29.82 -40.87
N PRO A 19 48.71 29.44 -42.16
CA PRO A 19 48.81 30.39 -43.27
C PRO A 19 47.60 31.34 -43.31
N ARG A 20 47.88 32.62 -43.63
CA ARG A 20 46.90 33.70 -43.74
C ARG A 20 45.90 33.39 -44.86
N ILE A 21 44.62 33.28 -44.52
CA ILE A 21 43.52 33.22 -45.47
C ILE A 21 43.36 34.60 -46.12
N HIS A 22 43.61 34.70 -47.43
CA HIS A 22 43.27 35.90 -48.19
C HIS A 22 41.75 35.93 -48.46
N PRO A 23 41.05 37.05 -48.20
CA PRO A 23 39.62 37.13 -48.48
C PRO A 23 39.40 37.23 -50.00
N VAL A 24 38.59 36.33 -50.53
CA VAL A 24 38.02 36.44 -51.87
C VAL A 24 37.00 37.59 -51.84
N VAL A 25 37.32 38.70 -52.51
CA VAL A 25 36.39 39.81 -52.69
C VAL A 25 35.42 39.44 -53.81
N LEU A 26 34.25 38.90 -53.45
CA LEU A 26 33.13 38.76 -54.37
C LEU A 26 32.44 40.13 -54.52
N ALA A 27 32.47 40.67 -55.73
CA ALA A 27 31.76 41.88 -56.11
C ALA A 27 30.25 41.68 -55.92
N ARG A 28 29.63 42.41 -54.97
CA ARG A 28 28.17 42.52 -54.85
C ARG A 28 27.68 43.62 -55.78
N ALA A 29 26.70 43.30 -56.61
CA ALA A 29 25.98 44.27 -57.43
C ALA A 29 25.22 45.29 -56.54
N PRO A 30 25.21 46.59 -56.89
CA PRO A 30 24.50 47.61 -56.13
C PRO A 30 23.02 47.61 -56.53
N PHE A 31 22.16 47.04 -55.69
CA PHE A 31 20.72 47.27 -55.82
C PHE A 31 20.37 48.65 -55.25
N THR A 32 20.22 49.59 -56.19
CA THR A 32 19.28 50.72 -56.22
C THR A 32 18.86 51.34 -54.89
N THR A 33 19.48 52.48 -54.60
CA THR A 33 19.04 53.49 -53.63
C THR A 33 17.92 54.34 -54.21
N SER A 34 16.70 54.26 -53.66
CA SER A 34 15.68 55.30 -53.85
C SER A 34 14.69 55.34 -52.69
N SER A 35 15.00 56.16 -51.66
CA SER A 35 14.03 56.88 -50.81
C SER A 35 14.66 57.52 -49.56
N VAL A 36 15.82 58.20 -49.67
CA VAL A 36 16.33 59.03 -48.55
C VAL A 36 15.91 60.50 -48.69
N LEU A 37 15.37 60.91 -49.84
CA LEU A 37 14.98 62.32 -50.07
C LEU A 37 13.64 62.74 -49.45
N ALA A 38 12.96 61.86 -48.69
CA ALA A 38 11.73 62.19 -47.98
C ALA A 38 11.74 61.79 -46.49
N ALA A 39 12.92 61.57 -45.91
CA ALA A 39 13.03 61.38 -44.46
C ALA A 39 13.09 62.75 -43.78
N ALA A 40 12.09 63.04 -42.92
CA ALA A 40 12.14 64.19 -42.02
C ALA A 40 13.46 64.17 -41.22
N PRO A 41 14.09 65.34 -40.97
CA PRO A 41 15.36 65.37 -40.24
C PRO A 41 15.17 64.66 -38.90
N PRO A 42 16.11 63.79 -38.48
CA PRO A 42 16.00 63.09 -37.21
C PRO A 42 15.84 64.13 -36.09
N PRO A 43 14.96 63.89 -35.09
CA PRO A 43 14.72 64.86 -34.04
C PRO A 43 16.06 65.22 -33.37
N THR A 44 16.30 66.52 -33.21
CA THR A 44 17.53 67.02 -32.57
C THR A 44 17.65 66.38 -31.19
N ILE A 45 18.68 65.55 -30.99
CA ILE A 45 18.96 64.87 -29.72
C ILE A 45 19.40 65.93 -28.72
N LYS A 46 18.46 66.43 -27.92
CA LYS A 46 18.73 67.47 -26.90
C LYS A 46 19.15 66.88 -25.56
N SER A 47 18.98 65.57 -25.34
CA SER A 47 19.43 64.90 -24.11
C SER A 47 19.86 63.44 -24.34
N ARG A 48 20.73 62.92 -23.47
CA ARG A 48 21.22 61.53 -23.49
C ARG A 48 20.12 60.47 -23.31
N ARG A 49 18.90 60.88 -22.95
CA ARG A 49 17.72 60.00 -22.77
C ARG A 49 16.97 59.72 -24.07
N ASP A 50 17.18 60.53 -25.10
CA ASP A 50 16.51 60.42 -26.40
C ASP A 50 17.28 59.53 -27.40
N LEU A 51 18.39 58.92 -26.96
CA LEU A 51 19.08 57.91 -27.76
C LEU A 51 18.27 56.60 -27.81
N PRO A 52 18.08 55.99 -28.99
CA PRO A 52 17.40 54.70 -29.10
C PRO A 52 18.14 53.64 -28.27
N LYS A 53 17.48 53.19 -27.19
CA LYS A 53 18.02 52.13 -26.32
C LYS A 53 18.09 50.83 -27.13
N LYS A 54 19.30 50.31 -27.34
CA LYS A 54 19.51 48.99 -27.96
C LYS A 54 18.83 47.91 -27.12
N THR A 55 17.71 47.37 -27.58
CA THR A 55 17.07 46.20 -26.99
C THR A 55 18.01 45.00 -27.10
N LYS A 56 18.58 44.56 -25.97
CA LYS A 56 19.39 43.34 -25.91
C LYS A 56 18.48 42.14 -26.17
N LYS A 57 18.49 41.61 -27.39
CA LYS A 57 17.87 40.31 -27.70
C LYS A 57 18.74 39.21 -27.10
N THR A 58 18.33 38.64 -25.97
CA THR A 58 18.96 37.44 -25.40
C THR A 58 18.58 36.25 -26.27
N TYR A 59 19.43 35.91 -27.24
CA TYR A 59 19.27 34.67 -27.98
C TYR A 59 19.57 33.50 -27.03
N LYS A 60 18.60 32.61 -26.81
CA LYS A 60 18.82 31.35 -26.10
C LYS A 60 19.93 30.62 -26.87
N LYS A 61 21.11 30.46 -26.27
CA LYS A 61 22.19 29.64 -26.84
C LYS A 61 21.59 28.27 -27.15
N LYS A 62 21.74 27.79 -28.39
CA LYS A 62 21.38 26.41 -28.75
C LYS A 62 22.31 25.48 -27.98
N ALA A 63 21.92 25.12 -26.76
CA ALA A 63 22.59 24.06 -26.03
C ALA A 63 22.31 22.74 -26.77
N ASN A 64 23.35 21.91 -26.93
CA ASN A 64 23.16 20.51 -27.31
C ASN A 64 22.47 19.81 -26.15
N ILE A 65 21.13 19.88 -26.13
CA ILE A 65 20.32 19.15 -25.15
C ILE A 65 20.33 17.70 -25.61
N VAL A 66 21.15 16.87 -24.95
CA VAL A 66 21.05 15.42 -25.09
C VAL A 66 19.66 15.02 -24.61
N ALA A 67 18.86 14.40 -25.49
CA ALA A 67 17.51 14.00 -25.15
C ALA A 67 17.55 12.90 -24.08
N VAL A 68 17.25 13.26 -22.83
CA VAL A 68 17.10 12.29 -21.74
C VAL A 68 15.86 11.43 -22.02
N LYS A 69 16.02 10.11 -22.01
CA LYS A 69 14.91 9.18 -22.20
C LYS A 69 13.86 9.44 -21.12
N LYS A 70 12.65 9.78 -21.56
CA LYS A 70 11.51 9.93 -20.65
C LYS A 70 11.14 8.55 -20.08
N PRO A 71 10.75 8.46 -18.80
CA PRO A 71 10.28 7.22 -18.23
C PRO A 71 9.02 6.75 -18.95
N ASN A 72 8.84 5.44 -19.05
CA ASN A 72 7.69 4.83 -19.70
C ASN A 72 6.39 5.09 -18.91
N PRO A 73 5.21 4.99 -19.55
CA PRO A 73 3.94 5.06 -18.85
C PRO A 73 3.91 4.06 -17.67
N GLY A 74 3.49 4.54 -16.49
CA GLY A 74 3.42 3.71 -15.28
C GLY A 74 4.74 3.55 -14.50
N GLU A 75 5.91 3.76 -15.10
CA GLU A 75 7.22 3.54 -14.45
C GLU A 75 7.39 4.37 -13.17
N ARG A 76 6.93 5.63 -13.19
CA ARG A 76 6.96 6.51 -12.00
C ARG A 76 6.08 6.00 -10.86
N LYS A 77 4.91 5.42 -11.16
CA LYS A 77 3.99 4.87 -10.16
C LYS A 77 4.56 3.56 -9.62
N ALA A 78 5.06 2.69 -10.49
CA ALA A 78 5.72 1.44 -10.11
C ALA A 78 6.94 1.69 -9.21
N PHE A 79 7.76 2.71 -9.51
CA PHE A 79 8.91 3.06 -8.67
C PHE A 79 8.49 3.47 -7.24
N ARG A 80 7.43 4.28 -7.09
CA ARG A 80 6.92 4.69 -5.77
C ARG A 80 6.20 3.57 -5.03
N LYS A 81 5.55 2.66 -5.75
CA LYS A 81 4.86 1.48 -5.19
C LYS A 81 5.79 0.26 -5.00
N ARG A 82 7.06 0.34 -5.40
CA ARG A 82 8.00 -0.78 -5.31
C ARG A 82 8.35 -1.06 -3.85
N ILE A 83 8.27 -2.33 -3.47
CA ILE A 83 8.62 -2.81 -2.14
C ILE A 83 9.89 -3.65 -2.25
N GLN A 84 10.87 -3.38 -1.39
CA GLN A 84 12.09 -4.16 -1.27
C GLN A 84 12.06 -4.89 0.07
N LEU A 85 12.04 -6.22 0.02
CA LEU A 85 11.91 -7.08 1.22
C LEU A 85 13.24 -7.65 1.72
N SER A 86 14.34 -7.35 1.04
CA SER A 86 15.66 -7.88 1.39
C SER A 86 16.76 -6.85 1.11
N ASN A 87 17.72 -6.79 2.02
CA ASN A 87 18.93 -6.02 1.89
C ASN A 87 20.15 -6.90 2.12
N ASN A 88 21.00 -7.06 1.11
CA ASN A 88 22.21 -7.87 1.20
C ASN A 88 23.26 -7.29 2.15
N SER A 89 23.22 -5.97 2.40
CA SER A 89 24.17 -5.28 3.27
C SER A 89 23.81 -5.41 4.76
N ALA A 90 22.58 -5.80 5.09
CA ALA A 90 22.14 -5.98 6.47
C ALA A 90 22.68 -7.29 7.05
N LEU A 91 23.05 -7.27 8.34
CA LEU A 91 23.57 -8.46 9.01
C LEU A 91 22.44 -9.48 9.23
N PRO A 92 22.67 -10.78 9.00
CA PRO A 92 21.71 -11.82 9.35
C PRO A 92 21.68 -11.99 10.88
N VAL A 93 20.51 -11.79 11.48
CA VAL A 93 20.30 -12.04 12.91
C VAL A 93 20.27 -13.55 13.13
N GLN A 94 21.13 -14.04 14.01
CA GLN A 94 21.22 -15.47 14.34
C GLN A 94 20.18 -15.84 15.42
N GLY A 95 19.72 -17.10 15.40
CA GLY A 95 18.84 -17.64 16.44
C GLY A 95 17.39 -17.16 16.40
N LEU A 96 16.92 -16.64 15.25
CA LEU A 96 15.51 -16.36 15.06
C LEU A 96 14.76 -17.59 14.59
N ASP A 97 13.64 -17.87 15.24
CA ASP A 97 12.75 -18.95 14.87
C ASP A 97 11.97 -18.58 13.60
N GLU A 98 11.71 -19.59 12.77
CA GLU A 98 10.86 -19.46 11.60
C GLU A 98 9.39 -19.57 12.00
N LEU A 99 8.52 -18.83 11.32
CA LEU A 99 7.10 -18.77 11.64
C LEU A 99 6.40 -20.10 11.36
N SER A 100 5.71 -20.63 12.37
CA SER A 100 4.71 -21.68 12.23
C SER A 100 3.35 -21.17 12.73
N ALA A 101 2.26 -21.78 12.26
CA ALA A 101 0.91 -21.38 12.68
C ALA A 101 0.70 -21.62 14.20
N GLU A 102 1.20 -22.73 14.73
CA GLU A 102 1.16 -23.05 16.15
C GLU A 102 1.97 -22.06 16.99
N ALA A 103 3.15 -21.66 16.52
CA ALA A 103 4.00 -20.70 17.23
C ALA A 103 3.29 -19.35 17.45
N LEU A 104 2.45 -18.92 16.52
CA LEU A 104 1.75 -17.62 16.61
C LEU A 104 0.64 -17.57 17.68
N ALA A 105 0.01 -18.71 17.99
CA ALA A 105 -1.05 -18.78 19.00
C ALA A 105 -0.53 -19.05 20.42
N ASN A 106 0.74 -19.46 20.54
CA ASN A 106 1.38 -19.75 21.80
C ASN A 106 1.71 -18.45 22.57
N HIS A 107 1.37 -18.42 23.85
CA HIS A 107 1.67 -17.26 24.70
C HIS A 107 3.18 -17.06 24.93
N GLU A 108 3.97 -18.13 24.83
CA GLU A 108 5.43 -18.08 24.95
C GLU A 108 6.13 -17.36 23.80
N SER A 109 5.40 -17.11 22.71
CA SER A 109 5.88 -16.37 21.55
C SER A 109 5.74 -14.86 21.72
N LYS A 110 5.00 -14.40 22.74
CA LYS A 110 4.85 -12.97 23.06
C LYS A 110 6.22 -12.32 23.25
N GLY A 111 6.43 -11.19 22.58
CA GLY A 111 7.67 -10.42 22.65
C GLY A 111 8.84 -11.00 21.85
N LYS A 112 8.65 -12.08 21.09
CA LYS A 112 9.69 -12.67 20.23
C LYS A 112 9.54 -12.23 18.78
N MET A 113 10.69 -12.18 18.09
CA MET A 113 10.77 -11.91 16.66
C MET A 113 10.75 -13.23 15.89
N PHE A 114 9.97 -13.29 14.82
CA PHE A 114 9.91 -14.47 13.94
C PHE A 114 10.22 -14.09 12.49
N ALA A 115 10.90 -14.99 11.78
CA ALA A 115 11.13 -14.89 10.35
C ALA A 115 9.93 -15.41 9.57
N ILE A 116 9.49 -14.68 8.54
CA ILE A 116 8.43 -15.17 7.64
C ILE A 116 9.03 -16.17 6.64
N PRO A 117 8.47 -17.39 6.50
CA PRO A 117 8.90 -18.35 5.50
C PRO A 117 8.85 -17.79 4.09
N ASP A 118 9.83 -18.11 3.24
CA ASP A 118 9.97 -17.54 1.89
C ASP A 118 8.72 -17.82 1.02
N GLN A 119 8.08 -18.99 1.19
CA GLN A 119 6.83 -19.33 0.50
C GLN A 119 5.69 -18.37 0.86
N VAL A 120 5.54 -18.07 2.16
CA VAL A 120 4.51 -17.16 2.66
C VAL A 120 4.83 -15.73 2.25
N VAL A 121 6.11 -15.33 2.20
CA VAL A 121 6.52 -14.02 1.69
C VAL A 121 6.06 -13.80 0.25
N ASP A 122 6.20 -14.80 -0.61
CA ASP A 122 5.76 -14.71 -2.00
C ASP A 122 4.22 -14.64 -2.12
N GLN A 123 3.49 -15.39 -1.28
CA GLN A 123 2.02 -15.31 -1.20
C GLN A 123 1.55 -13.94 -0.69
N LEU A 124 2.15 -13.42 0.38
CA LEU A 124 1.86 -12.08 0.92
C LEU A 124 2.21 -10.97 -0.08
N ARG A 125 3.27 -11.15 -0.87
CA ARG A 125 3.62 -10.23 -1.97
C ARG A 125 2.55 -10.25 -3.05
N ALA A 126 2.03 -11.43 -3.42
CA ALA A 126 0.93 -11.54 -4.38
C ALA A 126 -0.37 -10.88 -3.89
N LEU A 127 -0.63 -10.91 -2.57
CA LEU A 127 -1.76 -10.22 -1.95
C LEU A 127 -1.55 -8.70 -1.82
N GLU A 128 -0.38 -8.15 -2.11
CA GLU A 128 -0.04 -6.74 -1.82
C GLU A 128 -0.19 -6.37 -0.32
N ALA A 129 0.09 -7.35 0.56
CA ALA A 129 0.01 -7.19 2.02
C ALA A 129 1.09 -6.24 2.56
N PHE A 130 2.30 -6.32 2.01
CA PHE A 130 3.39 -5.40 2.35
C PHE A 130 3.05 -3.98 1.84
N LYS A 131 3.39 -2.96 2.62
CA LYS A 131 3.18 -1.55 2.26
C LYS A 131 4.51 -0.84 2.05
N THR A 132 4.52 0.19 1.20
CA THR A 132 5.73 0.98 0.91
C THR A 132 6.18 1.86 2.07
N THR A 133 5.28 2.18 2.99
CA THR A 133 5.59 2.93 4.21
C THR A 133 6.35 2.11 5.25
N GLN A 134 6.37 0.78 5.09
CA GLN A 134 7.09 -0.15 5.98
C GLN A 134 8.53 -0.34 5.49
N THR A 135 9.49 -0.40 6.42
CA THR A 135 10.93 -0.41 6.12
C THR A 135 11.56 -1.81 6.07
N TRP A 136 10.94 -2.71 5.31
CA TRP A 136 11.48 -4.06 5.08
C TRP A 136 12.88 -4.05 4.43
N ASN A 137 13.19 -2.98 3.70
CA ASN A 137 14.45 -2.79 2.99
C ASN A 137 15.65 -2.56 3.92
N LEU A 138 15.45 -2.40 5.22
CA LEU A 138 16.54 -2.25 6.18
C LEU A 138 17.12 -3.61 6.62
N PHE A 139 16.36 -4.70 6.44
CA PHE A 139 16.70 -6.02 6.97
C PHE A 139 17.06 -7.03 5.87
N ARG A 140 17.73 -8.11 6.25
CA ARG A 140 18.14 -9.18 5.32
C ARG A 140 16.93 -9.92 4.74
N ARG A 141 15.94 -10.19 5.59
CA ARG A 141 14.68 -10.91 5.32
C ARG A 141 13.55 -10.25 6.13
N PRO A 142 12.27 -10.47 5.77
CA PRO A 142 11.15 -9.95 6.52
C PRO A 142 10.95 -10.72 7.84
N HIS A 143 10.94 -9.98 8.95
CA HIS A 143 10.64 -10.47 10.29
C HIS A 143 9.59 -9.58 10.93
N PHE A 144 8.81 -10.12 11.87
CA PHE A 144 7.90 -9.31 12.68
C PHE A 144 7.94 -9.71 14.16
N LEU A 145 7.50 -8.79 15.00
CA LEU A 145 7.32 -9.00 16.44
C LEU A 145 5.94 -9.60 16.71
N VAL A 146 5.88 -10.67 17.49
CA VAL A 146 4.61 -11.21 18.01
C VAL A 146 4.26 -10.44 19.28
N ARG A 147 3.20 -9.64 19.20
CA ARG A 147 2.68 -8.86 20.33
C ARG A 147 1.63 -9.65 21.09
N GLU A 148 1.28 -9.17 22.28
CA GLU A 148 0.15 -9.71 23.04
C GLU A 148 -1.16 -9.72 22.24
N GLU A 149 -1.48 -8.63 21.54
CA GLU A 149 -2.72 -8.54 20.76
C GLU A 149 -2.70 -9.49 19.56
N THR A 150 -1.51 -9.75 19.00
CA THR A 150 -1.34 -10.76 17.94
C THR A 150 -1.71 -12.14 18.48
N VAL A 151 -1.18 -12.55 19.63
CA VAL A 151 -1.49 -13.87 20.22
C VAL A 151 -2.99 -14.02 20.48
N GLU A 152 -3.64 -12.98 21.02
CA GLU A 152 -5.09 -12.99 21.25
C GLU A 152 -5.88 -13.15 19.93
N MET A 153 -5.48 -12.43 18.89
CA MET A 153 -6.12 -12.54 17.56
C MET A 153 -5.96 -13.95 16.99
N MET A 154 -4.78 -14.57 17.10
CA MET A 154 -4.51 -15.91 16.57
C MET A 154 -5.34 -16.97 17.28
N ARG A 155 -5.49 -16.86 18.60
CA ARG A 155 -6.38 -17.75 19.38
C ARG A 155 -7.82 -17.66 18.88
N LYS A 156 -8.35 -16.45 18.69
CA LYS A 156 -9.70 -16.24 18.16
C LYS A 156 -9.87 -16.79 16.74
N LEU A 157 -8.82 -16.75 15.91
CA LEU A 157 -8.81 -17.39 14.59
C LEU A 157 -8.87 -18.92 14.68
N GLN A 158 -8.13 -19.52 15.61
CA GLN A 158 -8.17 -20.97 15.84
C GLN A 158 -9.51 -21.43 16.43
N ASP A 159 -10.08 -20.67 17.37
CA ASP A 159 -11.39 -20.91 17.94
C ASP A 159 -12.48 -20.83 16.86
N SER A 160 -12.38 -19.86 15.95
CA SER A 160 -13.28 -19.72 14.79
C SER A 160 -13.29 -20.97 13.91
N LYS A 161 -12.12 -21.53 13.61
CA LYS A 161 -11.98 -22.77 12.84
C LYS A 161 -12.60 -23.97 13.56
N THR A 162 -12.40 -24.05 14.89
CA THR A 162 -12.88 -25.16 15.72
C THR A 162 -14.40 -25.11 15.90
N ASN A 163 -14.94 -23.93 16.22
CA ASN A 163 -16.37 -23.71 16.46
C ASN A 163 -17.18 -23.56 15.17
N LYS A 164 -16.51 -23.41 14.02
CA LYS A 164 -17.11 -23.11 12.71
C LYS A 164 -17.94 -21.83 12.70
N GLU A 165 -17.52 -20.84 13.49
CA GLU A 165 -18.15 -19.52 13.58
C GLU A 165 -17.24 -18.45 12.99
N ALA A 166 -17.82 -17.45 12.32
CA ALA A 166 -17.05 -16.38 11.69
C ALA A 166 -16.53 -15.38 12.73
N PHE A 167 -15.21 -15.26 12.88
CA PHE A 167 -14.59 -14.22 13.69
C PHE A 167 -14.60 -12.88 12.94
N LYS A 168 -15.40 -11.93 13.42
CA LYS A 168 -15.55 -10.60 12.82
C LYS A 168 -14.80 -9.58 13.66
N CYS A 169 -13.75 -8.98 13.13
CA CYS A 169 -12.88 -8.08 13.88
C CYS A 169 -12.60 -6.76 13.15
N VAL A 170 -12.58 -5.66 13.89
CA VAL A 170 -12.06 -4.38 13.44
C VAL A 170 -10.83 -4.01 14.26
N LEU A 171 -9.69 -3.91 13.58
CA LEU A 171 -8.44 -3.41 14.14
C LEU A 171 -8.46 -1.89 14.14
N THR A 172 -8.35 -1.30 15.32
CA THR A 172 -8.31 0.15 15.53
C THR A 172 -7.10 0.55 16.37
N GLY A 173 -6.89 1.85 16.57
CA GLY A 173 -5.77 2.39 17.34
C GLY A 173 -4.99 3.47 16.60
N SER A 174 -3.95 3.99 17.24
CA SER A 174 -3.25 5.19 16.82
C SER A 174 -2.44 5.04 15.52
N ARG A 175 -2.08 6.18 14.91
CA ARG A 175 -1.23 6.24 13.73
C ARG A 175 0.08 5.52 14.00
N LEU A 176 0.49 4.64 13.08
CA LEU A 176 1.72 3.83 13.16
C LEU A 176 1.78 2.77 14.28
N SER A 177 0.65 2.45 14.94
CA SER A 177 0.63 1.42 15.98
C SER A 177 0.82 -0.02 15.50
N GLY A 178 0.72 -0.28 14.19
CA GLY A 178 0.92 -1.61 13.60
C GLY A 178 -0.34 -2.31 13.07
N LYS A 179 -1.45 -1.59 12.84
CA LYS A 179 -2.71 -2.15 12.32
C LYS A 179 -2.55 -2.99 11.05
N SER A 180 -1.91 -2.44 10.02
CA SER A 180 -1.62 -3.19 8.77
C SER A 180 -0.64 -4.35 8.98
N MET A 181 0.23 -4.29 10.00
CA MET A 181 1.12 -5.40 10.35
C MET A 181 0.37 -6.54 11.04
N ALA A 182 -0.60 -6.24 11.90
CA ALA A 182 -1.48 -7.23 12.50
C ALA A 182 -2.31 -7.95 11.41
N LEU A 183 -2.84 -7.23 10.41
CA LEU A 183 -3.46 -7.87 9.24
C LEU A 183 -2.49 -8.81 8.51
N LEU A 184 -1.25 -8.38 8.30
CA LEU A 184 -0.22 -9.21 7.67
C LEU A 184 0.07 -10.48 8.47
N GLN A 185 0.12 -10.37 9.80
CA GLN A 185 0.29 -11.52 10.71
C GLN A 185 -0.90 -12.48 10.61
N ALA A 186 -2.13 -11.96 10.57
CA ALA A 186 -3.34 -12.77 10.40
C ALA A 186 -3.33 -13.53 9.06
N MET A 187 -2.94 -12.85 7.97
CA MET A 187 -2.78 -13.49 6.67
C MET A 187 -1.68 -14.54 6.68
N SER A 188 -0.56 -14.30 7.36
CA SER A 188 0.54 -15.26 7.47
C SER A 188 0.09 -16.54 8.17
N HIS A 189 -0.62 -16.40 9.29
CA HIS A 189 -1.20 -17.54 10.01
C HIS A 189 -2.19 -18.32 9.13
N ALA A 190 -3.11 -17.61 8.47
CA ALA A 190 -4.13 -18.23 7.61
C ALA A 190 -3.49 -19.00 6.44
N LEU A 191 -2.47 -18.45 5.79
CA LEU A 191 -1.77 -19.12 4.70
C LEU A 191 -1.03 -20.39 5.17
N LEU A 192 -0.39 -20.34 6.35
CA LEU A 192 0.28 -21.50 6.95
C LEU A 192 -0.69 -22.62 7.32
N ASP A 193 -1.88 -22.27 7.81
CA ASP A 193 -2.94 -23.21 8.16
C ASP A 193 -3.77 -23.72 6.97
N GLY A 194 -3.44 -23.30 5.74
CA GLY A 194 -4.15 -23.69 4.52
C GLY A 194 -5.53 -23.07 4.36
N TRP A 195 -5.79 -21.90 4.93
CA TRP A 195 -7.00 -21.12 4.71
C TRP A 195 -6.96 -20.44 3.34
N VAL A 196 -8.13 -20.05 2.83
CA VAL A 196 -8.21 -19.23 1.62
C VAL A 196 -8.27 -17.75 2.02
N VAL A 197 -7.29 -16.96 1.58
CA VAL A 197 -7.16 -15.54 1.93
C VAL A 197 -7.65 -14.63 0.80
N PHE A 198 -8.63 -13.80 1.12
CA PHE A 198 -9.09 -12.66 0.32
C PHE A 198 -8.56 -11.40 0.99
N HIS A 199 -7.78 -10.59 0.28
CA HIS A 199 -7.25 -9.34 0.83
C HIS A 199 -7.55 -8.17 -0.12
N ILE A 200 -8.21 -7.14 0.42
CA ILE A 200 -8.36 -5.83 -0.22
C ILE A 200 -7.25 -4.92 0.35
N PRO A 201 -6.20 -4.60 -0.45
CA PRO A 201 -5.02 -3.93 0.09
C PRO A 201 -5.25 -2.47 0.47
N GLU A 202 -6.09 -1.76 -0.28
CA GLU A 202 -6.35 -0.33 -0.08
C GLU A 202 -7.84 -0.06 -0.34
N GLY A 203 -8.62 0.18 0.71
CA GLY A 203 -10.06 0.49 0.59
C GLY A 203 -10.34 1.75 -0.23
N GLN A 204 -9.40 2.70 -0.27
CA GLN A 204 -9.53 3.95 -1.04
C GLN A 204 -9.65 3.72 -2.56
N ASP A 205 -8.99 2.67 -3.09
CA ASP A 205 -9.02 2.36 -4.52
C ASP A 205 -10.43 1.94 -4.96
N LEU A 206 -11.26 1.44 -4.03
CA LEU A 206 -12.64 1.09 -4.31
C LEU A 206 -13.57 2.30 -4.36
N THR A 207 -13.21 3.45 -3.78
CA THR A 207 -14.16 4.56 -3.57
C THR A 207 -13.80 5.87 -4.27
N ASN A 208 -12.55 6.04 -4.71
CA ASN A 208 -12.03 7.31 -5.24
C ASN A 208 -12.30 7.51 -6.75
N GLY A 209 -13.27 6.81 -7.35
CA GLY A 209 -13.65 7.04 -8.75
C GLY A 209 -12.56 6.72 -9.78
N ASN A 210 -11.50 6.00 -9.42
CA ASN A 210 -10.30 5.84 -10.26
C ASN A 210 -10.29 4.55 -11.10
N THR A 211 -11.24 3.64 -10.86
CA THR A 211 -11.43 2.40 -11.62
C THR A 211 -12.75 2.43 -12.37
N GLU A 212 -12.82 1.68 -13.46
CA GLU A 212 -14.06 1.49 -14.20
C GLU A 212 -15.11 0.77 -13.34
N TYR A 213 -16.38 1.14 -13.54
CA TYR A 213 -17.52 0.58 -12.83
C TYR A 213 -18.69 0.43 -13.79
N SER A 214 -19.53 -0.58 -13.57
CA SER A 214 -20.71 -0.87 -14.38
C SER A 214 -21.87 -1.29 -13.48
N PRO A 215 -23.11 -0.87 -13.79
CA PRO A 215 -24.28 -1.35 -13.06
C PRO A 215 -24.42 -2.86 -13.26
N VAL A 216 -24.81 -3.57 -12.20
CA VAL A 216 -25.12 -5.00 -12.27
C VAL A 216 -26.60 -5.16 -12.61
N ALA A 217 -26.88 -5.85 -13.71
CA ALA A 217 -28.25 -6.18 -14.11
C ALA A 217 -28.98 -6.98 -13.01
N ASP A 218 -30.29 -6.82 -12.93
CA ASP A 218 -31.19 -7.58 -12.03
C ASP A 218 -30.94 -7.38 -10.52
N THR A 219 -30.39 -6.24 -10.12
CA THR A 219 -30.21 -5.91 -8.71
C THR A 219 -31.38 -5.10 -8.14
N ALA A 220 -31.77 -5.39 -6.88
CA ALA A 220 -32.80 -4.64 -6.16
C ALA A 220 -32.41 -3.17 -5.96
N ASP A 221 -33.41 -2.28 -5.78
CA ASP A 221 -33.17 -0.88 -5.39
C ASP A 221 -32.49 -0.82 -3.99
N PRO A 222 -31.33 -0.14 -3.84
CA PRO A 222 -30.61 0.68 -4.82
C PRO A 222 -29.71 -0.12 -5.78
N MET A 223 -29.63 0.35 -7.03
CA MET A 223 -28.79 -0.24 -8.08
C MET A 223 -27.33 -0.40 -7.62
N GLN A 224 -26.79 -1.63 -7.76
CA GLN A 224 -25.42 -1.93 -7.38
C GLN A 224 -24.46 -1.83 -8.56
N PHE A 225 -23.19 -1.55 -8.24
CA PHE A 225 -22.15 -1.34 -9.24
C PHE A 225 -20.97 -2.29 -9.01
N ALA A 226 -20.59 -3.02 -10.07
CA ALA A 226 -19.39 -3.85 -10.09
C ALA A 226 -18.19 -3.05 -10.59
N GLN A 227 -16.99 -3.40 -10.12
CA GLN A 227 -15.72 -2.82 -10.57
C GLN A 227 -14.90 -3.90 -11.29
N PRO A 228 -15.14 -4.14 -12.59
CA PRO A 228 -14.67 -5.33 -13.29
C PRO A 228 -13.14 -5.44 -13.34
N VAL A 229 -12.44 -4.35 -13.64
CA VAL A 229 -10.96 -4.32 -13.70
C VAL A 229 -10.33 -4.59 -12.32
N TYR A 230 -10.90 -4.03 -11.25
CA TYR A 230 -10.43 -4.29 -9.89
C TYR A 230 -10.67 -5.75 -9.49
N CYS A 231 -11.87 -6.28 -9.78
CA CYS A 231 -12.21 -7.67 -9.50
C CYS A 231 -11.29 -8.65 -10.24
N LEU A 232 -10.93 -8.36 -11.49
CA LEU A 232 -9.99 -9.18 -12.26
C LEU A 232 -8.61 -9.23 -11.60
N LYS A 233 -8.07 -8.07 -11.18
CA LYS A 233 -6.81 -7.98 -10.45
C LYS A 233 -6.89 -8.75 -9.12
N LEU A 234 -7.99 -8.58 -8.39
CA LEU A 234 -8.21 -9.25 -7.11
C LEU A 234 -8.25 -10.78 -7.28
N LEU A 235 -8.96 -11.29 -8.29
CA LEU A 235 -9.00 -12.72 -8.63
C LEU A 235 -7.62 -13.28 -8.94
N GLN A 236 -6.81 -12.57 -9.72
CA GLN A 236 -5.44 -12.99 -10.03
C GLN A 236 -4.56 -13.05 -8.77
N ASN A 237 -4.74 -12.10 -7.85
CA ASN A 237 -4.01 -12.07 -6.58
C ASN A 237 -4.43 -13.24 -5.66
N ILE A 238 -5.75 -13.49 -5.56
CA ILE A 238 -6.31 -14.61 -4.79
C ILE A 238 -5.79 -15.94 -5.35
N TYR A 239 -5.81 -16.12 -6.68
CA TYR A 239 -5.29 -17.32 -7.33
C TYR A 239 -3.80 -17.54 -7.00
N LYS A 240 -2.96 -16.52 -7.17
CA LYS A 240 -1.52 -16.62 -6.93
C LYS A 240 -1.18 -16.95 -5.47
N ALA A 241 -1.87 -16.34 -4.53
CA ALA A 241 -1.63 -16.57 -3.10
C ALA A 241 -2.13 -17.94 -2.63
N ASN A 242 -3.33 -18.35 -3.07
CA ASN A 242 -4.01 -19.54 -2.57
C ASN A 242 -3.89 -20.76 -3.50
N LYS A 243 -3.03 -20.70 -4.52
CA LYS A 243 -2.78 -21.76 -5.49
C LYS A 243 -2.74 -23.19 -4.88
N PRO A 244 -1.95 -23.47 -3.82
CA PRO A 244 -1.86 -24.83 -3.29
C PRO A 244 -3.17 -25.37 -2.67
N VAL A 245 -4.07 -24.48 -2.26
CA VAL A 245 -5.39 -24.84 -1.69
C VAL A 245 -6.42 -24.97 -2.80
N LEU A 246 -6.45 -24.02 -3.74
CA LEU A 246 -7.47 -23.97 -4.81
C LEU A 246 -7.34 -25.12 -5.83
N GLU A 247 -6.12 -25.61 -6.08
CA GLU A 247 -5.89 -26.75 -6.99
C GLU A 247 -6.41 -28.08 -6.42
N LYS A 248 -6.55 -28.19 -5.08
CA LYS A 248 -7.04 -29.40 -4.41
C LYS A 248 -8.56 -29.48 -4.37
N LEU A 249 -9.24 -28.35 -4.55
CA LEU A 249 -10.68 -28.24 -4.37
C LEU A 249 -11.41 -28.32 -5.71
N GLN A 250 -12.22 -29.37 -5.88
CA GLN A 250 -13.09 -29.53 -7.05
C GLN A 250 -14.36 -28.69 -6.90
N LEU A 251 -14.92 -28.25 -8.02
CA LEU A 251 -16.21 -27.55 -8.07
C LEU A 251 -17.37 -28.47 -7.67
N GLN A 252 -18.32 -27.95 -6.90
CA GLN A 252 -19.54 -28.67 -6.54
C GLN A 252 -20.76 -28.17 -7.34
N ASN A 253 -20.82 -26.87 -7.64
CA ASN A 253 -21.88 -26.29 -8.45
C ASN A 253 -21.47 -26.20 -9.93
N ASP A 254 -22.47 -26.24 -10.80
CA ASP A 254 -22.28 -26.15 -12.24
C ASP A 254 -22.19 -24.69 -12.71
N TRP A 255 -20.98 -24.24 -13.02
CA TRP A 255 -20.69 -22.90 -13.56
C TRP A 255 -20.48 -22.88 -15.09
N SER A 256 -20.90 -23.94 -15.78
CA SER A 256 -20.71 -24.14 -17.22
C SER A 256 -21.38 -23.07 -18.10
N LYS A 257 -22.43 -22.41 -17.60
CA LYS A 257 -23.10 -21.31 -18.31
C LYS A 257 -22.28 -20.02 -18.38
N MET A 258 -21.43 -19.79 -17.38
CA MET A 258 -20.57 -18.60 -17.30
C MET A 258 -19.17 -18.87 -17.82
N THR A 259 -18.73 -20.13 -17.77
CA THR A 259 -17.35 -20.51 -18.04
C THR A 259 -17.33 -21.81 -18.85
N ASN A 260 -16.50 -21.87 -19.89
CA ASN A 260 -16.31 -23.09 -20.70
C ASN A 260 -15.46 -24.15 -19.95
N LEU A 261 -15.79 -24.42 -18.68
CA LEU A 261 -15.09 -25.37 -17.83
C LEU A 261 -15.60 -26.80 -18.07
N LYS A 262 -14.68 -27.76 -17.99
CA LYS A 262 -14.99 -29.20 -18.06
C LYS A 262 -15.56 -29.69 -16.73
N GLN A 263 -16.36 -30.75 -16.75
CA GLN A 263 -16.81 -31.44 -15.55
C GLN A 263 -15.59 -31.94 -14.75
N GLY A 264 -15.57 -31.69 -13.44
CA GLY A 264 -14.44 -32.01 -12.57
C GLY A 264 -13.33 -30.94 -12.51
N ALA A 265 -13.56 -29.75 -13.05
CA ALA A 265 -12.63 -28.62 -12.91
C ALA A 265 -12.44 -28.20 -11.43
N THR A 266 -11.29 -27.59 -11.16
CA THR A 266 -10.91 -27.12 -9.82
C THR A 266 -11.32 -25.65 -9.59
N LEU A 267 -11.33 -25.19 -8.33
CA LEU A 267 -11.51 -23.77 -8.02
C LEU A 267 -10.40 -22.89 -8.63
N ALA A 268 -9.20 -23.45 -8.79
CA ALA A 268 -8.11 -22.81 -9.51
C ALA A 268 -8.47 -22.55 -10.99
N ASP A 269 -9.09 -23.52 -11.67
CA ASP A 269 -9.53 -23.37 -13.05
C ASP A 269 -10.65 -22.32 -13.20
N LEU A 270 -11.55 -22.25 -12.21
CA LEU A 270 -12.58 -21.20 -12.14
C LEU A 270 -11.96 -19.80 -11.98
N ALA A 271 -10.96 -19.64 -11.12
CA ALA A 271 -10.28 -18.35 -10.99
C ALA A 271 -9.53 -17.95 -12.29
N LEU A 272 -9.00 -18.93 -13.02
CA LEU A 272 -8.30 -18.73 -14.29
C LEU A 272 -9.21 -18.51 -15.50
N SER A 273 -10.49 -18.86 -15.42
CA SER A 273 -11.43 -18.65 -16.53
C SER A 273 -11.74 -17.18 -16.76
N ALA A 274 -11.64 -16.33 -15.72
CA ALA A 274 -11.77 -14.89 -15.83
C ALA A 274 -10.53 -14.28 -16.52
N LYS A 275 -10.55 -14.25 -17.85
CA LYS A 275 -9.52 -13.57 -18.67
C LYS A 275 -9.90 -12.13 -19.00
N GLU A 276 -11.20 -11.87 -19.10
CA GLU A 276 -11.77 -10.57 -19.44
C GLU A 276 -12.37 -9.92 -18.20
N SER A 277 -12.42 -8.58 -18.21
CA SER A 277 -12.89 -7.80 -17.06
C SER A 277 -14.38 -7.97 -16.82
N GLU A 278 -15.19 -8.15 -17.87
CA GLU A 278 -16.66 -8.27 -17.78
C GLU A 278 -17.10 -9.48 -16.94
N TYR A 279 -16.45 -10.62 -17.13
CA TYR A 279 -16.74 -11.86 -16.38
C TYR A 279 -16.09 -11.91 -14.99
N ALA A 280 -15.29 -10.90 -14.61
CA ALA A 280 -14.53 -10.95 -13.36
C ALA A 280 -15.42 -10.91 -12.11
N TRP A 281 -16.45 -10.05 -12.09
CA TRP A 281 -17.37 -9.99 -10.95
C TRP A 281 -18.20 -11.29 -10.78
N PRO A 282 -18.87 -11.81 -11.83
CA PRO A 282 -19.60 -13.08 -11.72
C PRO A 282 -18.71 -14.25 -11.31
N THR A 283 -17.46 -14.32 -11.81
CA THR A 283 -16.50 -15.36 -11.43
C THR A 283 -16.07 -15.24 -9.97
N LEU A 284 -15.86 -14.02 -9.47
CA LEU A 284 -15.54 -13.78 -8.05
C LEU A 284 -16.70 -14.18 -7.14
N ASN A 285 -17.93 -13.85 -7.53
CA ASN A 285 -19.13 -14.27 -6.79
C ASN A 285 -19.30 -15.80 -6.81
N ALA A 286 -19.08 -16.44 -7.95
CA ALA A 286 -19.08 -17.91 -8.06
C ALA A 286 -18.02 -18.54 -7.16
N LEU A 287 -16.79 -18.00 -7.14
CA LEU A 287 -15.72 -18.45 -6.24
C LEU A 287 -16.11 -18.28 -4.77
N TRP A 288 -16.71 -17.15 -4.40
CA TRP A 288 -17.17 -16.91 -3.03
C TRP A 288 -18.25 -17.92 -2.62
N THR A 289 -19.27 -18.12 -3.46
CA THR A 289 -20.36 -19.07 -3.17
C THR A 289 -19.85 -20.50 -3.00
N GLU A 290 -18.93 -20.96 -3.85
CA GLU A 290 -18.27 -22.28 -3.74
C GLU A 290 -17.48 -22.45 -2.44
N LEU A 291 -16.76 -21.42 -2.00
CA LEU A 291 -15.99 -21.47 -0.76
C LEU A 291 -16.87 -21.42 0.48
N THR A 292 -18.06 -20.82 0.37
CA THR A 292 -19.06 -20.83 1.45
C THR A 292 -19.88 -22.11 1.54
N LEU A 293 -19.68 -23.10 0.65
CA LEU A 293 -20.33 -24.42 0.78
C LEU A 293 -19.78 -25.20 1.98
N PRO A 294 -20.58 -26.03 2.66
CA PRO A 294 -20.12 -26.81 3.80
C PRO A 294 -19.01 -27.81 3.42
N GLY A 295 -18.01 -27.97 4.28
CA GLY A 295 -16.89 -28.90 4.07
C GLY A 295 -15.70 -28.30 3.29
N ARG A 296 -15.68 -26.99 3.07
CA ARG A 296 -14.55 -26.26 2.48
C ARG A 296 -13.59 -25.73 3.55
N PRO A 297 -12.35 -25.35 3.21
CA PRO A 297 -11.46 -24.68 4.16
C PRO A 297 -12.06 -23.34 4.62
N PRO A 298 -11.68 -22.88 5.83
CA PRO A 298 -12.06 -21.56 6.32
C PRO A 298 -11.51 -20.44 5.42
N VAL A 299 -12.25 -19.34 5.36
CA VAL A 299 -11.92 -18.17 4.54
C VAL A 299 -11.52 -17.01 5.45
N LEU A 300 -10.39 -16.38 5.15
CA LEU A 300 -9.98 -15.11 5.76
C LEU A 300 -10.24 -13.98 4.75
N PHE A 301 -11.19 -13.09 5.05
CA PHE A 301 -11.45 -11.90 4.23
C PHE A 301 -10.98 -10.64 4.97
N THR A 302 -9.92 -10.00 4.48
CA THR A 302 -9.34 -8.81 5.09
C THR A 302 -9.47 -7.56 4.22
N LEU A 303 -9.61 -6.41 4.87
CA LEU A 303 -9.64 -5.10 4.23
C LEU A 303 -8.83 -4.09 5.04
N ASP A 304 -7.89 -3.40 4.38
CA ASP A 304 -7.16 -2.29 4.99
C ASP A 304 -7.75 -0.95 4.53
N GLY A 305 -7.98 -0.03 5.47
CA GLY A 305 -8.59 1.27 5.22
C GLY A 305 -10.12 1.28 5.32
N LEU A 306 -10.68 0.74 6.40
CA LEU A 306 -12.13 0.66 6.66
C LEU A 306 -12.88 1.99 6.48
N ALA A 307 -12.26 3.11 6.87
CA ALA A 307 -12.87 4.44 6.75
C ALA A 307 -13.24 4.83 5.31
N HIS A 308 -12.53 4.29 4.31
CA HIS A 308 -12.81 4.60 2.91
C HIS A 308 -14.06 3.91 2.38
N ILE A 309 -14.43 2.75 2.92
CA ILE A 309 -15.63 2.02 2.48
C ILE A 309 -16.91 2.42 3.23
N ASN A 310 -16.78 3.23 4.27
CA ASN A 310 -17.90 3.74 5.08
C ASN A 310 -18.28 5.18 4.70
N LYS A 311 -17.89 5.65 3.51
CA LYS A 311 -18.29 6.95 2.98
C LYS A 311 -19.14 6.81 1.73
N ILE A 312 -19.76 7.91 1.34
CA ILE A 312 -20.26 8.07 -0.01
C ILE A 312 -19.06 8.06 -0.96
N SER A 313 -19.14 7.25 -2.02
CA SER A 313 -18.08 7.11 -3.01
C SER A 313 -18.09 8.26 -4.02
N GLU A 314 -17.00 8.42 -4.75
CA GLU A 314 -16.89 9.45 -5.80
C GLU A 314 -17.57 9.01 -7.12
N TYR A 315 -18.15 7.80 -7.17
CA TYR A 315 -18.91 7.31 -8.31
C TYR A 315 -20.30 7.93 -8.41
N ARG A 316 -20.85 7.91 -9.63
CA ARG A 316 -22.13 8.53 -9.96
C ARG A 316 -23.07 7.51 -10.57
N ASP A 317 -24.34 7.56 -10.20
CA ASP A 317 -25.37 6.80 -10.90
C ASP A 317 -25.73 7.48 -12.25
N PRO A 318 -26.55 6.85 -13.12
CA PRO A 318 -27.02 7.48 -14.36
C PRO A 318 -27.83 8.78 -14.15
N SER A 319 -28.38 8.98 -12.94
CA SER A 319 -29.08 10.19 -12.50
C SER A 319 -28.13 11.24 -11.90
N PHE A 320 -26.82 11.01 -11.95
CA PHE A 320 -25.75 11.86 -11.41
C PHE A 320 -25.73 12.03 -9.88
N ASN A 321 -26.44 11.17 -9.15
CA ASN A 321 -26.35 11.07 -7.69
C ASN A 321 -25.06 10.35 -7.28
N GLU A 322 -24.56 10.68 -6.10
CA GLU A 322 -23.41 9.99 -5.52
C GLU A 322 -23.82 8.58 -5.07
N VAL A 323 -22.98 7.60 -5.39
CA VAL A 323 -23.22 6.20 -5.02
C VAL A 323 -22.62 5.96 -3.64
N HIS A 324 -23.37 5.37 -2.71
CA HIS A 324 -22.83 4.98 -1.41
C HIS A 324 -21.82 3.84 -1.58
N ALA A 325 -20.70 3.82 -0.85
CA ALA A 325 -19.68 2.80 -1.05
C ALA A 325 -20.19 1.37 -0.80
N HIS A 326 -21.17 1.18 0.11
CA HIS A 326 -21.84 -0.13 0.32
C HIS A 326 -22.70 -0.59 -0.86
N ASP A 327 -22.99 0.25 -1.85
CA ASP A 327 -23.71 -0.14 -3.07
C ASP A 327 -22.74 -0.67 -4.15
N LEU A 328 -21.42 -0.56 -3.92
CA LEU A 328 -20.41 -1.24 -4.72
C LEU A 328 -20.36 -2.71 -4.33
N VAL A 329 -20.51 -3.63 -5.29
CA VAL A 329 -20.81 -5.03 -4.95
C VAL A 329 -19.66 -5.72 -4.20
N LEU A 330 -18.41 -5.37 -4.52
CA LEU A 330 -17.23 -5.89 -3.81
C LEU A 330 -17.19 -5.43 -2.34
N VAL A 331 -17.52 -4.15 -2.10
CA VAL A 331 -17.62 -3.59 -0.74
C VAL A 331 -18.81 -4.23 -0.01
N ARG A 332 -19.94 -4.39 -0.71
CA ARG A 332 -21.14 -5.02 -0.16
C ARG A 332 -20.86 -6.45 0.29
N MET A 333 -20.16 -7.24 -0.53
CA MET A 333 -19.75 -8.60 -0.19
C MET A 333 -18.92 -8.64 1.10
N PHE A 334 -17.99 -7.69 1.28
CA PHE A 334 -17.21 -7.57 2.52
C PHE A 334 -18.07 -7.14 3.72
N VAL A 335 -18.91 -6.13 3.56
CA VAL A 335 -19.76 -5.58 4.64
C VAL A 335 -20.85 -6.58 5.08
N ASP A 336 -21.43 -7.31 4.15
CA ASP A 336 -22.42 -8.36 4.45
C ASP A 336 -21.77 -9.56 5.15
N ALA A 337 -20.50 -9.85 4.88
CA ALA A 337 -19.71 -10.79 5.68
C ALA A 337 -19.43 -10.21 7.08
N LEU A 338 -18.91 -8.99 7.17
CA LEU A 338 -18.55 -8.34 8.44
C LEU A 338 -19.74 -8.16 9.40
N SER A 339 -20.93 -7.87 8.87
CA SER A 339 -22.16 -7.74 9.67
C SER A 339 -22.76 -9.08 10.10
N GLY A 340 -22.33 -10.18 9.48
CA GLY A 340 -22.85 -11.54 9.71
C GLY A 340 -24.11 -11.89 8.93
N LYS A 341 -24.50 -11.08 7.93
CA LYS A 341 -25.62 -11.42 7.02
C LYS A 341 -25.27 -12.63 6.16
N THR A 342 -24.05 -12.68 5.64
CA THR A 342 -23.51 -13.88 4.99
C THR A 342 -22.85 -14.77 6.05
N LYS A 343 -23.37 -15.99 6.20
CA LYS A 343 -22.83 -16.96 7.16
C LYS A 343 -21.66 -17.71 6.53
N LEU A 344 -20.60 -17.94 7.31
CA LEU A 344 -19.46 -18.78 6.91
C LEU A 344 -19.59 -20.14 7.64
N PRO A 345 -20.15 -21.19 7.00
CA PRO A 345 -20.45 -22.46 7.68
C PRO A 345 -19.19 -23.27 8.05
N ASN A 346 -18.04 -22.94 7.48
CA ASN A 346 -16.77 -23.61 7.76
C ASN A 346 -15.90 -22.85 8.77
N GLY A 347 -16.47 -21.84 9.44
CA GLY A 347 -15.69 -20.83 10.15
C GLY A 347 -14.94 -19.93 9.19
N GLY A 348 -13.98 -19.18 9.72
CA GLY A 348 -13.25 -18.16 8.98
C GLY A 348 -13.27 -16.82 9.70
N ALA A 349 -12.62 -15.82 9.12
CA ALA A 349 -12.53 -14.53 9.76
C ALA A 349 -12.69 -13.40 8.76
N ILE A 350 -13.33 -12.32 9.22
CA ILE A 350 -13.46 -11.08 8.48
C ILE A 350 -12.79 -10.00 9.33
N ILE A 351 -11.66 -9.49 8.85
CA ILE A 351 -10.85 -8.53 9.61
C ILE A 351 -10.71 -7.23 8.80
N ALA A 352 -11.23 -6.14 9.35
CA ALA A 352 -11.01 -4.80 8.81
C ALA A 352 -9.95 -4.07 9.62
N ALA A 353 -9.07 -3.29 9.00
CA ALA A 353 -8.20 -2.35 9.70
C ALA A 353 -8.59 -0.90 9.41
N THR A 354 -8.63 -0.08 10.45
CA THR A 354 -8.70 1.38 10.28
C THR A 354 -7.32 1.91 9.90
N SER A 355 -7.30 2.96 9.07
CA SER A 355 -6.09 3.74 8.81
C SER A 355 -6.25 5.11 9.48
N GLU A 356 -5.17 5.64 10.04
CA GLU A 356 -5.06 7.05 10.43
C GLU A 356 -4.17 7.84 9.45
N ASN A 357 -3.65 7.17 8.42
CA ASN A 357 -2.90 7.81 7.35
C ASN A 357 -3.81 7.95 6.14
N ASN A 358 -4.01 9.19 5.66
CA ASN A 358 -4.94 9.50 4.57
C ASN A 358 -6.37 8.99 4.80
N SER A 359 -6.90 9.08 6.02
CA SER A 359 -8.28 8.67 6.34
C SER A 359 -9.19 9.87 6.57
N HIS A 360 -10.50 9.63 6.39
CA HIS A 360 -11.54 10.59 6.71
C HIS A 360 -12.15 10.25 8.07
N HIS A 361 -12.45 11.28 8.86
CA HIS A 361 -13.21 11.12 10.10
C HIS A 361 -14.68 10.82 9.75
N HIS A 362 -15.21 9.71 10.25
CA HIS A 362 -16.59 9.30 10.05
C HIS A 362 -17.30 9.09 11.39
N PRO A 363 -18.21 10.00 11.81
CA PRO A 363 -18.84 9.97 13.13
C PRO A 363 -19.46 8.62 13.51
N SER A 364 -20.26 8.00 12.63
CA SER A 364 -20.86 6.70 12.93
C SER A 364 -19.84 5.59 13.14
N GLN A 365 -18.72 5.61 12.43
CA GLN A 365 -17.73 4.56 12.55
C GLN A 365 -17.05 4.68 13.91
N GLU A 366 -16.61 5.89 14.27
CA GLU A 366 -15.93 6.14 15.54
C GLU A 366 -16.84 5.89 16.73
N LEU A 367 -18.11 6.31 16.63
CA LEU A 367 -19.13 6.02 17.61
C LEU A 367 -19.29 4.52 17.82
N VAL A 368 -19.52 3.74 16.77
CA VAL A 368 -19.71 2.28 16.90
C VAL A 368 -18.48 1.61 17.49
N LEU A 369 -17.28 1.99 17.02
CA LEU A 369 -16.04 1.43 17.56
C LEU A 369 -15.89 1.77 19.05
N SER A 370 -16.17 2.99 19.47
CA SER A 370 -16.13 3.39 20.88
C SER A 370 -17.18 2.68 21.73
N GLN A 371 -18.38 2.44 21.19
CA GLN A 371 -19.44 1.68 21.86
C GLN A 371 -19.05 0.22 22.07
N LEU A 372 -18.45 -0.40 21.05
CA LEU A 372 -17.98 -1.78 21.12
C LEU A 372 -16.78 -1.92 22.06
N GLU A 373 -15.83 -0.99 22.04
CA GLU A 373 -14.71 -0.94 22.99
C GLU A 373 -15.21 -0.79 24.43
N ALA A 374 -16.13 0.14 24.68
CA ALA A 374 -16.72 0.35 26.00
C ALA A 374 -17.50 -0.88 26.48
N GLY A 375 -18.31 -1.48 25.60
CA GLY A 375 -19.07 -2.70 25.89
C GLY A 375 -18.17 -3.90 26.22
N GLN A 376 -17.09 -4.09 25.47
CA GLN A 376 -16.09 -5.15 25.74
C GLN A 376 -15.34 -4.91 27.06
N ALA A 377 -15.08 -3.65 27.40
CA ALA A 377 -14.42 -3.27 28.66
C ALA A 377 -15.39 -3.18 29.86
N GLY A 378 -16.69 -3.39 29.67
CA GLY A 378 -17.71 -3.23 30.72
C GLY A 378 -17.87 -1.79 31.23
N LYS A 379 -17.53 -0.80 30.40
CA LYS A 379 -17.62 0.64 30.70
C LYS A 379 -18.94 1.22 30.18
N GLU A 380 -19.27 2.44 30.62
CA GLU A 380 -20.45 3.15 30.12
C GLU A 380 -20.35 3.36 28.60
N VAL A 381 -21.39 2.93 27.89
CA VAL A 381 -21.44 2.98 26.43
C VAL A 381 -21.69 4.41 25.97
N PRO A 382 -20.79 5.00 25.15
CA PRO A 382 -20.98 6.35 24.60
C PRO A 382 -22.30 6.47 23.83
N LYS A 383 -23.00 7.58 24.02
CA LYS A 383 -24.24 7.89 23.30
C LYS A 383 -23.95 8.78 22.08
N PRO A 384 -24.74 8.67 21.00
CA PRO A 384 -24.66 9.60 19.89
C PRO A 384 -24.85 11.05 20.34
N ASP A 385 -23.98 11.94 19.86
CA ASP A 385 -24.14 13.38 20.08
C ASP A 385 -25.36 13.86 19.27
N PRO A 386 -26.42 14.41 19.92
CA PRO A 386 -27.61 14.89 19.22
C PRO A 386 -27.34 16.02 18.21
N TYR A 387 -26.21 16.73 18.34
CA TYR A 387 -25.89 17.88 17.50
C TYR A 387 -24.91 17.55 16.38
N GLU A 388 -24.26 16.38 16.43
CA GLU A 388 -23.36 15.95 15.37
C GLU A 388 -24.18 15.48 14.16
N ARG A 389 -23.84 16.01 12.99
CA ARG A 389 -24.52 15.70 11.72
C ARG A 389 -23.77 14.59 10.98
N LYS A 390 -24.43 13.96 10.01
CA LYS A 390 -23.87 12.91 9.13
C LYS A 390 -23.64 11.57 9.81
N TYR A 391 -24.51 11.21 10.76
CA TYR A 391 -24.64 9.80 11.13
C TYR A 391 -25.21 9.02 9.94
N ASP A 392 -24.53 7.93 9.61
CA ASP A 392 -24.96 6.92 8.67
C ASP A 392 -25.38 5.65 9.41
N GLU A 393 -26.65 5.25 9.24
CA GLU A 393 -27.24 4.05 9.83
C GLU A 393 -26.72 2.76 9.17
N ARG A 394 -26.38 2.80 7.86
CA ARG A 394 -25.84 1.63 7.15
C ARG A 394 -24.49 1.22 7.72
N VAL A 395 -23.65 2.21 8.05
CA VAL A 395 -22.36 2.00 8.72
C VAL A 395 -22.55 1.46 10.14
N TYR A 396 -23.55 1.97 10.87
CA TYR A 396 -23.89 1.45 12.19
C TYR A 396 -24.26 -0.03 12.16
N ASP A 397 -25.19 -0.39 11.26
CA ASP A 397 -25.66 -1.76 11.08
C ASP A 397 -24.57 -2.71 10.60
N ALA A 398 -23.62 -2.22 9.79
CA ALA A 398 -22.49 -2.98 9.32
C ALA A 398 -21.55 -3.41 10.45
N LEU A 399 -21.32 -2.53 11.43
CA LEU A 399 -20.25 -2.68 12.42
C LEU A 399 -20.72 -3.17 13.79
N LYS A 400 -22.01 -3.02 14.15
CA LYS A 400 -22.55 -3.32 15.50
C LYS A 400 -22.27 -4.73 16.05
N ASN A 401 -21.99 -5.71 15.18
CA ASN A 401 -21.77 -7.11 15.56
C ASN A 401 -20.29 -7.54 15.46
N SER A 402 -19.36 -6.58 15.47
CA SER A 402 -17.92 -6.83 15.32
C SER A 402 -17.17 -6.77 16.65
N PHE A 403 -16.10 -7.55 16.77
CA PHE A 403 -15.14 -7.44 17.85
C PHE A 403 -14.14 -6.32 17.52
N VAL A 404 -13.76 -5.49 18.50
CA VAL A 404 -12.85 -4.38 18.28
C VAL A 404 -11.55 -4.67 19.00
N MET A 405 -10.45 -4.65 18.27
CA MET A 405 -9.12 -4.83 18.85
C MET A 405 -8.32 -3.55 18.66
N ARG A 406 -8.01 -2.91 19.77
CA ARG A 406 -7.27 -1.64 19.78
C ARG A 406 -5.78 -1.91 19.93
N LEU A 407 -5.02 -1.53 18.90
CA LEU A 407 -3.57 -1.65 18.85
C LEU A 407 -2.93 -0.32 19.22
N GLU A 408 -2.22 -0.29 20.33
CA GLU A 408 -1.49 0.90 20.80
C GLU A 408 0.02 0.66 20.81
N GLY A 409 0.74 1.39 21.66
CA GLY A 409 2.18 1.20 21.85
C GLY A 409 2.51 -0.16 22.46
N VAL A 410 3.68 -0.69 22.11
CA VAL A 410 4.21 -1.92 22.70
C VAL A 410 4.69 -1.70 24.12
N SER A 411 4.72 -2.77 24.91
CA SER A 411 5.34 -2.77 26.23
C SER A 411 6.85 -2.49 26.15
N LYS A 412 7.46 -2.15 27.29
CA LYS A 412 8.92 -1.92 27.35
C LYS A 412 9.72 -3.19 27.03
N GLU A 413 9.19 -4.36 27.35
CA GLU A 413 9.83 -5.65 27.10
C GLU A 413 9.81 -5.99 25.60
N GLU A 414 8.65 -5.83 24.96
CA GLU A 414 8.50 -5.94 23.50
C GLU A 414 9.36 -4.91 22.76
N GLY A 415 9.37 -3.66 23.24
CA GLY A 415 10.23 -2.60 22.70
C GLY A 415 11.72 -2.92 22.84
N ARG A 416 12.12 -3.56 23.95
CA ARG A 416 13.49 -4.06 24.14
C ARG A 416 13.85 -5.13 23.12
N ALA A 417 13.01 -6.15 22.95
CA ALA A 417 13.24 -7.22 21.99
C ALA A 417 13.36 -6.69 20.55
N LEU A 418 12.52 -5.72 20.19
CA LEU A 418 12.58 -5.05 18.90
C LEU A 418 13.90 -4.26 18.71
N MET A 419 14.35 -3.56 19.73
CA MET A 419 15.63 -2.82 19.70
C MET A 419 16.85 -3.76 19.66
N GLU A 420 16.81 -4.87 20.39
CA GLU A 420 17.84 -5.93 20.34
C GLU A 420 17.93 -6.52 18.94
N TYR A 421 16.80 -6.78 18.28
CA TYR A 421 16.76 -7.20 16.89
C TYR A 421 17.35 -6.15 15.93
N TRP A 422 17.03 -4.86 16.12
CA TRP A 422 17.62 -3.78 15.31
C TRP A 422 19.14 -3.63 15.53
N GLY A 423 19.60 -3.81 16.77
CA GLY A 423 21.03 -3.82 17.11
C GLY A 423 21.76 -5.01 16.49
N ALA A 424 21.19 -6.22 16.60
CA ALA A 424 21.73 -7.43 15.99
C ALA A 424 21.76 -7.36 14.46
N SER A 425 20.82 -6.63 13.84
CA SER A 425 20.81 -6.35 12.40
C SER A 425 21.88 -5.33 11.97
N GLY A 426 22.56 -4.70 12.92
CA GLY A 426 23.58 -3.67 12.69
C GLY A 426 23.02 -2.27 12.42
N LEU A 427 21.71 -2.04 12.65
CA LEU A 427 21.07 -0.76 12.39
C LEU A 427 21.18 0.21 13.57
N VAL A 428 21.06 -0.31 14.79
CA VAL A 428 21.25 0.48 16.03
C VAL A 428 22.67 0.22 16.54
N ARG A 429 23.48 1.26 16.58
CA ARG A 429 24.88 1.20 17.06
C ARG A 429 25.04 1.58 18.53
N ASP A 430 23.99 2.11 19.14
CA ASP A 430 23.98 2.49 20.55
C ASP A 430 24.00 1.23 21.44
N VAL A 431 24.64 1.33 22.61
CA VAL A 431 24.61 0.27 23.61
C VAL A 431 23.18 0.12 24.15
N LEU A 432 22.62 -1.07 24.00
CA LEU A 432 21.25 -1.38 24.41
C LEU A 432 21.19 -1.68 25.91
N ASN A 433 21.01 -0.62 26.69
CA ASN A 433 20.79 -0.66 28.14
C ASN A 433 19.33 -0.31 28.44
N LEU A 434 18.85 -0.62 29.64
CA LEU A 434 17.50 -0.24 30.09
C LEU A 434 17.22 1.26 29.92
N ARG A 435 18.23 2.11 30.12
CA ARG A 435 18.14 3.56 29.92
C ARG A 435 17.88 3.92 28.46
N THR A 436 18.65 3.37 27.52
CA THR A 436 18.51 3.70 26.08
C THR A 436 17.19 3.16 25.53
N VAL A 437 16.79 1.96 25.96
CA VAL A 437 15.46 1.40 25.62
C VAL A 437 14.35 2.30 26.15
N SER A 438 14.41 2.71 27.42
CA SER A 438 13.37 3.58 28.01
C SER A 438 13.33 4.97 27.36
N GLU A 439 14.48 5.52 26.98
CA GLU A 439 14.56 6.81 26.27
C GLU A 439 13.89 6.71 24.90
N LYS A 440 14.26 5.70 24.10
CA LYS A 440 13.69 5.50 22.75
C LYS A 440 12.21 5.14 22.80
N TRP A 441 11.79 4.35 23.79
CA TRP A 441 10.39 4.03 24.03
C TRP A 441 9.55 5.26 24.40
N ALA A 442 10.09 6.16 25.24
CA ALA A 442 9.44 7.40 25.61
C ALA A 442 9.36 8.39 24.42
N LEU A 443 10.46 8.58 23.69
CA LEU A 443 10.50 9.42 22.49
C LEU A 443 9.60 8.89 21.36
N GLY A 444 9.43 7.57 21.28
CA GLY A 444 8.48 6.91 20.39
C GLY A 444 7.02 6.98 20.86
N GLY A 445 6.66 7.94 21.73
CA GLY A 445 5.28 8.12 22.17
C GLY A 445 4.75 6.96 23.01
N HIS A 446 5.50 6.56 24.03
CA HIS A 446 5.16 5.45 24.92
C HIS A 446 4.97 4.10 24.19
N GLY A 447 5.91 3.78 23.30
CA GLY A 447 5.95 2.49 22.62
C GLY A 447 5.25 2.42 21.27
N ASN A 448 4.86 3.54 20.65
CA ASN A 448 4.33 3.51 19.29
C ASN A 448 5.44 3.04 18.32
N VAL A 449 5.28 1.83 17.78
CA VAL A 449 6.33 1.11 17.05
C VAL A 449 6.87 1.91 15.88
N GLY A 450 6.01 2.51 15.05
CA GLY A 450 6.52 3.28 13.90
C GLY A 450 7.14 4.62 14.27
N GLU A 451 6.79 5.22 15.42
CA GLU A 451 7.53 6.39 15.93
C GLU A 451 8.86 5.97 16.59
N MET A 452 8.91 4.84 17.29
CA MET A 452 10.16 4.23 17.78
C MET A 452 11.12 3.94 16.62
N GLU A 453 10.60 3.40 15.51
CA GLU A 453 11.37 3.13 14.30
C GLU A 453 11.98 4.42 13.73
N ARG A 454 11.22 5.52 13.70
CA ARG A 454 11.74 6.83 13.25
C ARG A 454 12.85 7.35 14.16
N VAL A 455 12.67 7.23 15.47
CA VAL A 455 13.62 7.72 16.48
C VAL A 455 14.88 6.85 16.59
N ALA A 456 14.79 5.56 16.25
CA ALA A 456 15.91 4.63 16.30
C ALA A 456 16.64 4.53 14.94
N LEU A 457 15.90 4.35 13.84
CA LEU A 457 16.46 3.99 12.53
C LEU A 457 16.53 5.15 11.56
N MET A 458 15.58 6.09 11.60
CA MET A 458 15.50 7.21 10.64
C MET A 458 16.10 8.52 11.18
N THR A 459 17.12 8.43 12.03
CA THR A 459 17.82 9.63 12.51
C THR A 459 19.02 9.94 11.61
N MET A 460 19.27 11.22 11.36
CA MET A 460 20.46 11.68 10.63
C MET A 460 21.75 11.58 11.47
N ARG A 461 21.75 10.81 12.56
CA ARG A 461 22.95 10.60 13.39
C ARG A 461 23.87 9.64 12.63
N MET A 462 24.67 10.19 11.73
CA MET A 462 25.84 9.53 11.14
C MET A 462 26.99 9.51 12.13
#